data_AF-A0A2K5PUE8-F1
#
_entry.id   AF-A0A2K5PUE8-F1
#
_cell.length_a   1.000
_cell.length_b   1.000
_cell.length_c   1.000
_cell.angle_alpha   90.00
_cell.angle_beta   90.00
_cell.angle_gamma   90.00
#
_symmetry.space_group_name_H-M   'P 1'
#
loop_
_entity.id
_entity.type
_entity.pdbx_description
1 polymer ?
#
loop_
_entity_poly.entity_id
_entity_poly.type
_entity_poly.pdbx_seq_one_letter_code
_entity_poly.pdbx_strand_id
1 'polypeptide(L)'
;QFAENDGFQDKAGLASQPTRALVDGPCTQVRRQAMPFKCMQLTDFILKFPHSAHQKYVRQAWQKADINAKWAATRWAKKIEARERKAKMTDFDRFKVMKAKKMRNRIIKNEVKKLQKAALLKASPKKAPAAKGAAAAAITAAGKKALAQKVPAQKVTGQKAAPAPKAQKAQKAPGPKASGKKA
;
A
#
# COMPACT_ATOMS: atom_id res chain seq x y z
N GLN A 1 -20.39 -11.17 -54.53
CA GLN A 1 -20.87 -10.21 -53.52
C GLN A 1 -19.67 -9.35 -53.14
N PHE A 2 -19.66 -8.12 -53.66
CA PHE A 2 -18.62 -7.10 -53.45
C PHE A 2 -18.66 -6.67 -51.98
N ALA A 3 -17.53 -6.78 -51.27
CA ALA A 3 -17.30 -6.07 -50.02
C ALA A 3 -16.25 -5.00 -50.32
N GLU A 4 -16.77 -3.84 -50.67
CA GLU A 4 -16.02 -2.62 -50.92
C GLU A 4 -15.36 -2.20 -49.60
N ASN A 5 -14.04 -2.07 -49.64
CA ASN A 5 -13.25 -1.54 -48.54
C ASN A 5 -13.51 -0.03 -48.46
N ASP A 6 -14.38 0.41 -47.54
CA ASP A 6 -14.49 1.82 -47.18
C ASP A 6 -13.30 2.24 -46.31
N GLY A 7 -12.13 2.31 -46.96
CA GLY A 7 -10.99 3.04 -46.47
C GLY A 7 -11.26 4.53 -46.66
N PHE A 8 -11.65 5.21 -45.58
CA PHE A 8 -11.72 6.67 -45.51
C PHE A 8 -10.30 7.24 -45.72
N GLN A 9 -9.99 7.60 -46.96
CA GLN A 9 -8.75 8.28 -47.36
C GLN A 9 -8.91 9.79 -47.16
N ASP A 10 -8.31 10.32 -46.09
CA ASP A 10 -8.06 11.75 -45.98
C ASP A 10 -6.90 12.16 -46.91
N LYS A 11 -7.05 13.32 -47.57
CA LYS A 11 -6.18 13.91 -48.61
C LYS A 11 -4.78 14.37 -48.14
N ALA A 12 -4.10 13.60 -47.31
CA ALA A 12 -2.67 13.76 -47.08
C ALA A 12 -2.10 12.39 -46.72
N GLY A 13 -1.16 11.87 -47.53
CA GLY A 13 -0.50 10.58 -47.36
C GLY A 13 0.38 10.45 -46.09
N LEU A 14 0.05 11.14 -45.01
CA LEU A 14 0.50 10.79 -43.66
C LEU A 14 -0.51 9.77 -43.11
N ALA A 15 -0.04 8.55 -42.84
CA ALA A 15 -0.80 7.57 -42.09
C ALA A 15 -1.23 8.17 -40.74
N SER A 16 -2.46 8.68 -40.68
CA SER A 16 -3.11 9.13 -39.46
C SER A 16 -3.21 7.92 -38.55
N GLN A 17 -2.30 7.85 -37.56
CA GLN A 17 -2.36 6.81 -36.55
C GLN A 17 -3.74 6.87 -35.91
N PRO A 18 -4.47 5.74 -35.81
CA PRO A 18 -5.82 5.75 -35.24
C PRO A 18 -5.74 6.36 -33.85
N THR A 19 -6.48 7.43 -33.57
CA THR A 19 -6.39 8.15 -32.28
C THR A 19 -7.05 7.37 -31.12
N ARG A 20 -7.64 6.21 -31.44
CA ARG A 20 -8.42 5.34 -30.56
C ARG A 20 -7.95 3.90 -30.69
N ALA A 21 -7.98 3.16 -29.59
CA ALA A 21 -7.73 1.73 -29.55
C ALA A 21 -9.00 0.97 -29.13
N LEU A 22 -9.16 -0.25 -29.62
CA LEU A 22 -10.15 -1.18 -29.10
C LEU A 22 -9.64 -1.77 -27.78
N VAL A 23 -10.37 -1.56 -26.69
CA VAL A 23 -9.98 -1.96 -25.33
C VAL A 23 -11.03 -2.92 -24.76
N ASP A 24 -10.57 -3.95 -24.06
CA ASP A 24 -11.41 -4.95 -23.39
C ASP A 24 -10.85 -5.24 -22.00
N GLY A 25 -11.68 -5.13 -20.95
CA GLY A 25 -11.30 -5.39 -19.56
C GLY A 25 -12.23 -6.41 -18.91
N PRO A 26 -12.17 -7.69 -19.31
CA PRO A 26 -13.12 -8.72 -18.89
C PRO A 26 -13.13 -8.99 -17.38
N CYS A 27 -11.99 -8.79 -16.71
CA CYS A 27 -11.82 -9.04 -15.27
C CYS A 27 -11.95 -7.77 -14.43
N THR A 28 -12.02 -6.59 -15.05
CA THR A 28 -12.08 -5.27 -14.40
C THR A 28 -13.41 -4.57 -14.66
N GLN A 29 -14.43 -5.32 -15.13
CA GLN A 29 -15.77 -4.83 -15.45
C GLN A 29 -15.83 -3.75 -16.54
N VAL A 30 -14.84 -3.72 -17.44
CA VAL A 30 -14.82 -2.81 -18.60
C VAL A 30 -15.24 -3.60 -19.83
N ARG A 31 -16.38 -3.23 -20.43
CA ARG A 31 -16.87 -3.85 -21.68
C ARG A 31 -15.98 -3.45 -22.86
N ARG A 32 -15.97 -4.28 -23.89
CA ARG A 32 -15.25 -4.01 -25.14
C ARG A 32 -15.74 -2.70 -25.78
N GLN A 33 -14.86 -1.72 -25.91
CA GLN A 33 -15.19 -0.39 -26.43
C GLN A 33 -13.98 0.28 -27.09
N ALA A 34 -14.22 1.25 -27.97
CA ALA A 34 -13.17 2.08 -28.57
C ALA A 34 -12.82 3.25 -27.63
N MET A 35 -11.59 3.29 -27.12
CA MET A 35 -11.10 4.27 -26.14
C MET A 35 -9.98 5.15 -26.71
N PRO A 36 -10.02 6.49 -26.56
CA PRO A 36 -8.95 7.35 -27.06
C PRO A 36 -7.67 7.22 -26.24
N PHE A 37 -6.51 7.35 -26.89
CA PHE A 37 -5.22 7.21 -26.20
C PHE A 37 -4.99 8.26 -25.10
N LYS A 38 -5.67 9.42 -25.18
CA LYS A 38 -5.52 10.52 -24.21
C LYS A 38 -6.00 10.17 -22.79
N CYS A 39 -6.98 9.27 -22.64
CA CYS A 39 -7.52 8.89 -21.33
C CYS A 39 -6.89 7.62 -20.76
N MET A 40 -5.87 7.06 -21.43
CA MET A 40 -5.21 5.83 -21.03
C MET A 40 -3.76 6.09 -20.67
N GLN A 41 -3.28 5.43 -19.62
CA GLN A 41 -1.87 5.38 -19.29
C GLN A 41 -1.41 3.94 -19.41
N LEU A 42 -0.43 3.70 -20.28
CA LEU A 42 0.09 2.35 -20.52
C LEU A 42 0.87 1.86 -19.30
N THR A 43 0.77 0.55 -19.07
CA THR A 43 1.51 -0.17 -18.03
C THR A 43 2.50 -1.13 -18.67
N ASP A 44 3.49 -1.59 -17.90
CA ASP A 44 4.53 -2.51 -18.39
C ASP A 44 4.03 -3.95 -18.65
N PHE A 45 2.77 -4.26 -18.34
CA PHE A 45 2.18 -5.58 -18.54
C PHE A 45 1.77 -5.79 -20.00
N ILE A 46 2.36 -6.80 -20.63
CA ILE A 46 2.05 -7.19 -22.02
C ILE A 46 1.42 -8.58 -22.02
N LEU A 47 0.22 -8.69 -22.60
CA LEU A 47 -0.48 -9.96 -22.83
C LEU A 47 -0.35 -10.35 -24.30
N LYS A 48 0.03 -11.61 -24.56
CA LYS A 48 0.23 -12.13 -25.92
C LYS A 48 -1.01 -12.92 -26.37
N PHE A 49 -1.76 -12.38 -27.32
CA PHE A 49 -2.92 -12.99 -27.97
C PHE A 49 -3.11 -12.36 -29.38
N PRO A 50 -3.82 -13.02 -30.32
CA PRO A 50 -3.97 -12.48 -31.68
C PRO A 50 -4.81 -11.18 -31.70
N HIS A 51 -4.52 -10.28 -32.64
CA HIS A 51 -5.31 -9.07 -32.84
C HIS A 51 -6.78 -9.43 -33.10
N SER A 52 -7.71 -8.65 -32.54
CA SER A 52 -9.17 -8.90 -32.61
C SER A 52 -9.68 -10.18 -31.95
N ALA A 53 -8.91 -10.82 -31.06
CA ALA A 53 -9.37 -11.99 -30.29
C ALA A 53 -10.69 -11.73 -29.52
N HIS A 54 -11.51 -12.76 -29.37
CA HIS A 54 -12.75 -12.70 -28.60
C HIS A 54 -12.49 -12.58 -27.09
N GLN A 55 -13.43 -12.00 -26.35
CA GLN A 55 -13.28 -11.69 -24.92
C GLN A 55 -12.93 -12.92 -24.06
N LYS A 56 -13.38 -14.12 -24.46
CA LYS A 56 -13.07 -15.39 -23.78
C LYS A 56 -11.57 -15.67 -23.70
N TYR A 57 -10.83 -15.42 -24.78
CA TYR A 57 -9.38 -15.67 -24.84
C TYR A 57 -8.60 -14.59 -24.08
N VAL A 58 -9.05 -13.34 -24.15
CA VAL A 58 -8.47 -12.24 -23.36
C VAL A 58 -8.62 -12.50 -21.86
N ARG A 59 -9.79 -12.98 -21.42
CA ARG A 59 -10.05 -13.37 -20.02
C ARG A 59 -9.11 -14.48 -19.57
N GLN A 60 -8.96 -15.53 -20.37
CA GLN A 60 -8.05 -16.65 -20.07
C GLN A 60 -6.60 -16.20 -19.98
N ALA A 61 -6.13 -15.38 -20.93
CA ALA A 61 -4.78 -14.82 -20.90
C ALA A 61 -4.54 -13.93 -19.67
N TRP A 62 -5.53 -13.10 -19.30
CA TRP A 62 -5.48 -12.23 -18.13
C TRP A 62 -5.37 -13.03 -16.81
N GLN A 63 -6.19 -14.08 -16.68
CA GLN A 63 -6.19 -14.97 -15.52
C GLN A 63 -4.90 -15.78 -15.44
N LYS A 64 -4.44 -16.37 -16.57
CA LYS A 64 -3.18 -17.12 -16.64
C LYS A 64 -1.97 -16.27 -16.26
N ALA A 65 -1.98 -14.99 -16.63
CA ALA A 65 -0.90 -14.07 -16.31
C ALA A 65 -1.02 -13.44 -14.90
N ASP A 66 -2.12 -13.69 -14.18
CA ASP A 66 -2.44 -13.14 -12.86
C ASP A 66 -2.17 -11.63 -12.73
N ILE A 67 -2.69 -10.86 -13.70
CA ILE A 67 -2.41 -9.42 -13.80
C ILE A 67 -2.99 -8.65 -12.61
N ASN A 68 -4.12 -9.09 -12.05
CA ASN A 68 -4.74 -8.39 -10.91
C ASN A 68 -3.84 -8.41 -9.68
N ALA A 69 -3.25 -9.56 -9.34
CA ALA A 69 -2.33 -9.65 -8.21
C ALA A 69 -1.03 -8.86 -8.48
N LYS A 70 -0.48 -8.97 -9.69
CA LYS A 70 0.73 -8.22 -10.09
C LYS A 70 0.50 -6.71 -10.04
N TRP A 71 -0.66 -6.24 -10.52
CA TRP A 71 -1.05 -4.85 -10.44
C TRP A 71 -1.15 -4.40 -8.98
N ALA A 72 -1.87 -5.12 -8.12
CA ALA A 72 -2.01 -4.78 -6.70
C ALA A 72 -0.66 -4.74 -5.95
N ALA A 73 0.30 -5.60 -6.33
CA ALA A 73 1.64 -5.59 -5.76
C ALA A 73 2.48 -4.37 -6.19
N THR A 74 2.16 -3.75 -7.32
CA THR A 74 2.93 -2.67 -7.93
C THR A 74 2.88 -1.40 -7.08
N ARG A 75 4.00 -0.65 -7.03
CA ARG A 75 4.09 0.63 -6.28
C ARG A 75 3.08 1.67 -6.76
N TRP A 76 2.73 1.64 -8.04
CA TRP A 76 1.72 2.51 -8.63
C TRP A 76 0.33 2.23 -8.04
N ALA A 77 -0.15 0.98 -8.08
CA ALA A 77 -1.43 0.62 -7.49
C ALA A 77 -1.50 0.95 -5.99
N LYS A 78 -0.44 0.62 -5.24
CA LYS A 78 -0.32 0.99 -3.82
C LYS A 78 -0.41 2.51 -3.58
N LYS A 79 0.12 3.33 -4.51
CA LYS A 79 0.02 4.80 -4.44
C LYS A 79 -1.39 5.30 -4.71
N ILE A 80 -2.10 4.69 -5.66
CA ILE A 80 -3.52 4.99 -5.93
C ILE A 80 -4.35 4.66 -4.69
N GLU A 81 -4.18 3.45 -4.15
CA GLU A 81 -4.89 2.99 -2.95
C GLU A 81 -4.59 3.88 -1.73
N ALA A 82 -3.32 4.25 -1.51
CA ALA A 82 -2.96 5.18 -0.44
C ALA A 82 -3.60 6.57 -0.62
N ARG A 83 -3.74 7.05 -1.86
CA ARG A 83 -4.43 8.32 -2.16
C ARG A 83 -5.92 8.22 -1.82
N GLU A 84 -6.56 7.12 -2.19
CA GLU A 84 -7.97 6.88 -1.86
C GLU A 84 -8.21 6.76 -0.35
N ARG A 85 -7.38 5.99 0.36
CA ARG A 85 -7.44 5.90 1.83
C ARG A 85 -7.28 7.27 2.49
N LYS A 86 -6.34 8.09 1.99
CA LYS A 86 -6.13 9.45 2.50
C LYS A 86 -7.34 10.35 2.25
N ALA A 87 -8.00 10.22 1.09
CA ALA A 87 -9.21 10.98 0.77
C ALA A 87 -10.40 10.55 1.64
N LYS A 88 -10.53 9.25 1.95
CA LYS A 88 -11.59 8.67 2.80
C LYS A 88 -11.34 8.81 4.31
N MET A 89 -10.20 9.38 4.72
CA MET A 89 -9.79 9.43 6.12
C MET A 89 -10.66 10.39 6.95
N THR A 90 -11.18 9.90 8.07
CA THR A 90 -12.03 10.66 9.00
C THR A 90 -11.22 11.66 9.84
N ASP A 91 -11.91 12.58 10.50
CA ASP A 91 -11.23 13.60 11.31
C ASP A 91 -10.46 13.01 12.51
N PHE A 92 -11.06 12.03 13.18
CA PHE A 92 -10.39 11.33 14.28
C PHE A 92 -9.13 10.59 13.81
N ASP A 93 -9.16 10.00 12.61
CA ASP A 93 -7.98 9.38 12.02
C ASP A 93 -6.89 10.40 11.70
N ARG A 94 -7.25 11.61 11.22
CA ARG A 94 -6.30 12.71 11.02
C ARG A 94 -5.60 13.11 12.30
N PHE A 95 -6.32 13.18 13.42
CA PHE A 95 -5.73 13.47 14.72
C PHE A 95 -4.72 12.40 15.15
N LYS A 96 -5.07 11.11 15.03
CA LYS A 96 -4.18 9.97 15.32
C LYS A 96 -2.91 10.03 14.45
N VAL A 97 -3.07 10.22 13.14
CA VAL A 97 -1.96 10.35 12.18
C VAL A 97 -1.06 11.53 12.55
N MET A 98 -1.63 12.68 12.94
CA MET A 98 -0.85 13.86 13.34
C MET A 98 0.02 13.58 14.57
N LYS A 99 -0.53 12.97 15.62
CA LYS A 99 0.22 12.66 16.84
C LYS A 99 1.34 11.64 16.57
N ALA A 100 1.04 10.56 15.84
CA ALA A 100 2.02 9.56 15.46
C ALA A 100 3.15 10.14 14.59
N LYS A 101 2.80 10.97 13.59
CA LYS A 101 3.76 11.66 12.71
C LYS A 101 4.64 12.64 13.49
N LYS A 102 4.09 13.36 14.48
CA LYS A 102 4.85 14.27 15.33
C LYS A 102 5.94 13.53 16.11
N MET A 103 5.61 12.39 16.73
CA MET A 103 6.59 11.59 17.47
C MET A 103 7.65 11.00 16.55
N ARG A 104 7.23 10.37 15.43
CA ARG A 104 8.15 9.83 14.42
C ARG A 104 9.15 10.88 13.94
N ASN A 105 8.69 12.08 13.61
CA ASN A 105 9.55 13.15 13.13
C ASN A 105 10.52 13.66 14.19
N ARG A 106 10.15 13.64 15.48
CA ARG A 106 11.05 14.00 16.59
C ARG A 106 12.21 13.02 16.69
N ILE A 107 11.93 11.72 16.63
CA ILE A 107 12.95 10.65 16.66
C ILE A 107 13.89 10.80 15.46
N ILE A 108 13.35 10.90 14.25
CA ILE A 108 14.15 11.05 13.02
C ILE A 108 15.02 12.31 13.09
N LYS A 109 14.47 13.45 13.54
CA LYS A 109 15.23 14.70 13.65
C LYS A 109 16.41 14.56 14.62
N ASN A 110 16.21 13.90 15.75
CA ASN A 110 17.28 13.68 16.72
C ASN A 110 18.38 12.78 16.14
N GLU A 111 18.00 11.70 15.45
CA GLU A 111 18.97 10.77 14.89
C GLU A 111 19.74 11.38 13.71
N VAL A 112 19.06 12.10 12.82
CA VAL A 112 19.71 12.86 11.73
C VAL A 112 20.71 13.86 12.29
N LYS A 113 20.39 14.56 13.38
CA LYS A 113 21.35 15.48 14.03
C LYS A 113 22.58 14.76 14.57
N LYS A 114 22.44 13.57 15.16
CA LYS A 114 23.59 12.76 15.61
C LYS A 114 24.45 12.32 14.44
N LEU A 115 23.84 11.81 13.37
CA LEU A 115 24.54 11.40 12.16
C LEU A 115 25.28 12.56 11.50
N GLN A 116 24.66 13.75 11.44
CA GLN A 116 25.33 14.95 10.96
C GLN A 116 26.53 15.31 11.84
N LYS A 117 26.39 15.35 13.16
CA LYS A 117 27.52 15.60 14.06
C LYS A 117 28.67 14.60 13.85
N ALA A 118 28.35 13.31 13.74
CA ALA A 118 29.34 12.28 13.47
C ALA A 118 30.00 12.46 12.09
N ALA A 119 29.24 12.84 11.06
CA ALA A 119 29.77 13.14 9.73
C ALA A 119 30.67 14.38 9.74
N LEU A 120 30.31 15.45 10.45
CA LEU A 120 31.16 16.63 10.62
C LEU A 120 32.48 16.29 11.32
N LEU A 121 32.45 15.46 12.37
CA LEU A 121 33.67 15.01 13.06
C LEU A 121 34.58 14.17 12.16
N LYS A 122 34.01 13.37 11.24
CA LYS A 122 34.79 12.62 10.24
C LYS A 122 35.33 13.51 9.12
N ALA A 123 34.58 14.53 8.71
CA ALA A 123 34.99 15.47 7.66
C ALA A 123 36.03 16.50 8.13
N SER A 124 36.06 16.81 9.44
CA SER A 124 36.99 17.77 10.04
C SER A 124 37.93 17.08 11.03
N PRO A 125 38.99 16.37 10.59
CA PRO A 125 39.92 15.66 11.48
C PRO A 125 40.83 16.58 12.32
N LYS A 126 40.77 17.91 12.20
CA LYS A 126 41.80 18.83 12.73
C LYS A 126 41.40 19.65 13.97
N LYS A 127 40.61 19.10 14.89
CA LYS A 127 40.49 19.67 16.24
C LYS A 127 40.28 18.60 17.32
N ALA A 128 41.36 17.91 17.66
CA ALA A 128 41.49 17.27 18.96
C ALA A 128 41.70 18.38 20.02
N PRO A 129 40.98 18.40 21.15
CA PRO A 129 41.41 19.20 22.28
C PRO A 129 42.63 18.49 22.88
N ALA A 130 43.78 19.16 22.81
CA ALA A 130 45.01 18.69 23.42
C ALA A 130 44.85 18.67 24.94
N ALA A 131 44.95 17.48 25.53
CA ALA A 131 45.21 17.31 26.95
C ALA A 131 46.69 17.61 27.23
N LYS A 132 46.93 18.66 28.02
CA LYS A 132 48.09 18.94 28.89
C LYS A 132 47.47 19.74 30.05
N GLY A 133 47.56 19.44 31.34
CA GLY A 133 48.49 18.66 32.14
C GLY A 133 48.78 19.49 33.41
N ALA A 134 48.94 18.82 34.55
CA ALA A 134 49.46 19.29 35.84
C ALA A 134 48.47 19.76 36.94
N ALA A 135 48.87 19.41 38.17
CA ALA A 135 48.11 19.22 39.39
C ALA A 135 48.20 20.40 40.35
N ALA A 136 47.23 20.52 41.26
CA ALA A 136 47.34 21.22 42.55
C ALA A 136 46.24 20.72 43.51
N ALA A 137 46.51 20.82 44.81
CA ALA A 137 46.08 19.95 45.90
C ALA A 137 44.79 20.35 46.67
N ALA A 138 44.29 19.38 47.47
CA ALA A 138 43.41 19.46 48.66
C ALA A 138 41.98 19.99 48.43
N ILE A 139 40.90 19.57 49.10
CA ILE A 139 40.66 19.52 50.55
C ILE A 139 39.45 18.57 50.86
N THR A 140 39.66 17.72 51.86
CA THR A 140 38.82 16.99 52.85
C THR A 140 37.28 16.76 52.76
N ALA A 141 36.91 15.63 53.39
CA ALA A 141 35.80 15.40 54.33
C ALA A 141 34.46 14.78 53.85
N ALA A 142 34.34 13.48 54.15
CA ALA A 142 33.29 12.84 54.96
C ALA A 142 31.80 13.12 54.65
N GLY A 143 31.04 12.05 54.36
CA GLY A 143 29.58 12.11 54.46
C GLY A 143 28.83 10.87 53.97
N LYS A 144 28.50 9.98 54.91
CA LYS A 144 27.63 8.79 54.82
C LYS A 144 26.38 8.97 53.93
N LYS A 145 25.94 7.89 53.26
CA LYS A 145 24.75 7.10 53.66
C LYS A 145 24.28 6.16 52.53
N ALA A 146 24.20 4.87 52.88
CA ALA A 146 23.58 3.82 52.10
C ALA A 146 22.06 4.04 51.92
N LEU A 147 21.52 3.66 50.75
CA LEU A 147 20.22 3.00 50.65
C LEU A 147 20.05 2.33 49.27
N ALA A 148 20.43 1.06 49.19
CA ALA A 148 19.99 0.17 48.13
C ALA A 148 18.57 -0.32 48.48
N GLN A 149 17.56 0.16 47.77
CA GLN A 149 16.19 -0.38 47.85
C GLN A 149 15.88 -1.23 46.62
N LYS A 150 16.07 -2.53 46.81
CA LYS A 150 15.10 -3.63 46.61
C LYS A 150 14.03 -3.45 45.52
N VAL A 151 14.23 -4.16 44.42
CA VAL A 151 13.21 -4.56 43.44
C VAL A 151 12.30 -5.63 44.05
N PRO A 152 10.96 -5.51 43.99
CA PRO A 152 10.07 -6.65 44.17
C PRO A 152 9.55 -7.16 42.82
N ALA A 153 9.91 -8.41 42.53
CA ALA A 153 9.29 -9.22 41.49
C ALA A 153 7.87 -9.66 41.92
N GLN A 154 6.89 -9.54 41.02
CA GLN A 154 5.64 -10.30 41.02
C GLN A 154 5.43 -10.80 39.59
N LYS A 155 5.74 -12.09 39.33
CA LYS A 155 4.83 -13.25 39.35
C LYS A 155 3.76 -13.16 38.27
N VAL A 156 4.10 -13.65 37.07
CA VAL A 156 3.15 -14.04 36.03
C VAL A 156 2.75 -15.49 36.32
N THR A 157 1.52 -15.71 36.79
CA THR A 157 0.88 -17.02 36.79
C THR A 157 0.00 -17.14 35.56
N GLY A 158 0.03 -18.32 34.96
CA GLY A 158 -0.48 -18.61 33.63
C GLY A 158 -2.00 -18.72 33.51
N GLN A 159 -2.39 -18.69 32.23
CA GLN A 159 -3.32 -19.60 31.57
C GLN A 159 -4.75 -19.71 32.14
N LYS A 160 -5.74 -19.21 31.38
CA LYS A 160 -6.94 -20.00 31.05
C LYS A 160 -7.74 -19.44 29.85
N ALA A 161 -7.92 -20.32 28.87
CA ALA A 161 -9.06 -20.56 27.98
C ALA A 161 -9.74 -19.41 27.20
N ALA A 162 -9.79 -19.63 25.89
CA ALA A 162 -10.74 -19.07 24.93
C ALA A 162 -12.21 -19.42 25.27
N PRO A 163 -13.16 -18.61 24.78
CA PRO A 163 -14.45 -19.13 24.35
C PRO A 163 -14.71 -18.89 22.85
N ALA A 164 -15.10 -19.97 22.17
CA ALA A 164 -15.54 -20.06 20.78
C ALA A 164 -16.88 -19.35 20.52
N PRO A 165 -17.21 -19.02 19.25
CA PRO A 165 -18.40 -18.24 18.88
C PRO A 165 -19.70 -19.05 18.97
N LYS A 166 -20.77 -18.41 19.46
CA LYS A 166 -22.12 -18.99 19.51
C LYS A 166 -22.70 -19.16 18.10
N ALA A 167 -23.09 -20.40 17.79
CA ALA A 167 -23.90 -20.79 16.65
C ALA A 167 -25.31 -20.20 16.73
N GLN A 168 -25.79 -19.63 15.61
CA GLN A 168 -27.20 -19.34 15.38
C GLN A 168 -27.86 -20.54 14.70
N LYS A 169 -28.92 -21.04 15.34
CA LYS A 169 -29.71 -22.20 14.95
C LYS A 169 -30.75 -21.81 13.89
N ALA A 170 -30.90 -22.70 12.92
CA ALA A 170 -31.83 -22.66 11.80
C ALA A 170 -33.30 -22.45 12.20
N GLN A 171 -34.03 -21.66 11.38
CA GLN A 171 -35.49 -21.71 11.25
C GLN A 171 -35.87 -21.77 9.76
N LYS A 172 -36.06 -23.02 9.32
CA LYS A 172 -37.10 -23.59 8.43
C LYS A 172 -37.77 -22.67 7.38
N ALA A 173 -37.52 -23.00 6.11
CA ALA A 173 -38.38 -22.66 4.97
C ALA A 173 -39.69 -23.48 4.97
N PRO A 174 -40.83 -22.91 4.54
CA PRO A 174 -41.97 -23.68 4.06
C PRO A 174 -41.90 -23.85 2.53
N GLY A 175 -41.89 -25.11 2.08
CA GLY A 175 -41.95 -25.49 0.66
C GLY A 175 -43.35 -25.31 0.03
N PRO A 176 -43.46 -25.53 -1.30
CA PRO A 176 -44.62 -25.16 -2.10
C PRO A 176 -45.77 -26.17 -1.92
N LYS A 177 -47.01 -25.69 -1.85
CA LYS A 177 -48.21 -26.53 -2.01
C LYS A 177 -48.83 -26.28 -3.38
N ALA A 178 -48.86 -27.33 -4.19
CA ALA A 178 -49.70 -27.46 -5.37
C ALA A 178 -51.03 -28.15 -4.97
N SER A 179 -52.16 -27.51 -5.28
CA SER A 179 -53.53 -28.03 -5.40
C SER A 179 -54.44 -26.80 -5.57
N GLY A 180 -55.35 -26.60 -6.51
CA GLY A 180 -55.98 -27.41 -7.54
C GLY A 180 -57.36 -26.75 -7.82
N LYS A 181 -57.76 -26.64 -9.10
CA LYS A 181 -59.13 -26.54 -9.65
C LYS A 181 -60.15 -25.47 -9.18
N LYS A 182 -60.70 -24.80 -10.20
CA LYS A 182 -62.11 -24.32 -10.42
C LYS A 182 -62.67 -23.25 -9.47
N ALA A 183 -63.03 -22.08 -9.99
CA ALA A 183 -64.33 -21.79 -10.64
C ALA A 183 -64.16 -20.53 -11.52
#